data_AF-A0A7Z0NAF3-F1
#
_entry.id   AF-A0A7Z0NAF3-F1
#
_cell.length_a   1.000
_cell.length_b   1.000
_cell.length_c   1.000
_cell.angle_alpha   90.00
_cell.angle_beta   90.00
_cell.angle_gamma   90.00
#
_symmetry.space_group_name_H-M   'P 1'
#
loop_
_entity.id
_entity.type
_entity.pdbx_description
1 polymer ?
#
loop_
_entity_poly.entity_id
_entity_poly.type
_entity_poly.pdbx_seq_one_letter_code
_entity_poly.pdbx_strand_id
1 'polypeptide(L)'
;MPFEELTILYFQIAAGVMMGWDYFTPKSWREHMNGVLSEYFSGVQGRVDEDLSGALVFLKVSLPKIIASFIAFGLAYFVLRFGSSINGEWRAEAILVTGLVYLMLVAGGLITLMNIVFPLLVPLGLGGVFRGITMVLTSTEKGPLAGLGFLSLLVTFVMRYMNYTAV
;
A
#
# COMPACT_ATOMS: atom_id res chain seq x y z
N MET A 1 1.45 -22.76 -0.88
CA MET A 1 0.40 -23.76 -0.61
C MET A 1 -0.67 -23.58 -1.67
N PRO A 2 -1.06 -24.64 -2.39
CA PRO A 2 -2.14 -24.55 -3.36
C PRO A 2 -3.48 -24.29 -2.66
N PHE A 3 -4.33 -23.46 -3.25
CA PHE A 3 -5.72 -23.26 -2.85
C PHE A 3 -6.56 -24.47 -3.23
N GLU A 4 -7.52 -24.84 -2.38
CA GLU A 4 -8.46 -25.91 -2.70
C GLU A 4 -9.39 -25.52 -3.85
N GLU A 5 -9.52 -26.38 -4.86
CA GLU A 5 -10.42 -26.16 -6.01
C GLU A 5 -11.88 -25.96 -5.58
N LEU A 6 -12.30 -26.57 -4.45
CA LEU A 6 -13.62 -26.39 -3.89
C LEU A 6 -13.86 -24.94 -3.43
N THR A 7 -12.86 -24.32 -2.80
CA THR A 7 -12.93 -22.90 -2.41
C THR A 7 -13.03 -22.00 -3.63
N ILE A 8 -12.21 -22.26 -4.66
CA ILE A 8 -12.26 -21.53 -5.93
C ILE A 8 -13.66 -21.63 -6.55
N LEU A 9 -14.25 -22.82 -6.57
CA LEU A 9 -15.60 -23.05 -7.09
C LEU A 9 -16.66 -22.27 -6.30
N TYR A 10 -16.59 -22.24 -4.96
CA TYR A 10 -17.54 -21.46 -4.16
C TYR A 10 -17.49 -19.96 -4.47
N PHE A 11 -16.30 -19.40 -4.65
CA PHE A 11 -16.18 -18.00 -5.05
C PHE A 11 -16.74 -17.76 -6.47
N GLN A 12 -16.52 -18.68 -7.40
CA GLN A 12 -17.07 -18.58 -8.76
C GLN A 12 -18.61 -18.63 -8.75
N ILE A 13 -19.20 -19.52 -7.95
CA ILE A 13 -20.66 -19.62 -7.78
C ILE A 13 -21.20 -18.35 -7.14
N ALA A 14 -20.62 -17.88 -6.03
CA ALA A 14 -21.04 -16.67 -5.35
C ALA A 14 -20.97 -15.45 -6.29
N ALA A 15 -19.92 -15.35 -7.09
CA ALA A 15 -19.78 -14.30 -8.09
C ALA A 15 -20.84 -14.37 -9.18
N GLY A 16 -21.11 -15.57 -9.70
CA GLY A 16 -22.18 -15.80 -10.68
C GLY A 16 -23.55 -15.40 -10.13
N VAL A 17 -23.83 -15.73 -8.86
CA VAL A 17 -25.05 -15.30 -8.17
C VAL A 17 -25.10 -13.78 -8.05
N MET A 18 -24.02 -13.13 -7.59
CA MET A 18 -23.99 -11.66 -7.43
C MET A 18 -24.16 -10.90 -8.75
N MET A 19 -23.54 -11.37 -9.83
CA MET A 19 -23.70 -10.77 -11.17
C MET A 19 -25.04 -11.10 -11.82
N GLY A 20 -25.57 -12.30 -11.55
CA GLY A 20 -26.83 -12.79 -12.07
C GLY A 20 -28.05 -12.31 -11.28
N TRP A 21 -27.84 -11.81 -10.06
CA TRP A 21 -28.89 -11.39 -9.12
C TRP A 21 -29.88 -10.43 -9.75
N ASP A 22 -29.34 -9.51 -10.55
CA ASP A 22 -30.07 -8.54 -11.32
C ASP A 22 -31.19 -9.18 -12.17
N TYR A 23 -30.99 -10.35 -12.76
CA TYR A 23 -31.99 -11.01 -13.61
C TYR A 23 -33.16 -11.59 -12.82
N PHE A 24 -33.00 -11.85 -11.53
CA PHE A 24 -33.99 -12.52 -10.69
C PHE A 24 -34.73 -11.57 -9.74
N THR A 25 -34.29 -10.32 -9.61
CA THR A 25 -34.93 -9.33 -8.71
C THR A 25 -35.69 -8.21 -9.44
N PRO A 26 -36.82 -7.73 -8.88
CA PRO A 26 -37.51 -6.54 -9.36
C PRO A 26 -36.64 -5.28 -9.35
N LYS A 27 -36.89 -4.35 -10.28
CA LYS A 27 -36.14 -3.09 -10.39
C LYS A 27 -36.09 -2.28 -9.09
N SER A 28 -37.20 -2.22 -8.35
CA SER A 28 -37.27 -1.49 -7.07
C SER A 28 -36.33 -2.05 -6.00
N TRP A 29 -36.18 -3.37 -5.95
CA TRP A 29 -35.23 -4.03 -5.05
C TRP A 29 -33.79 -3.75 -5.45
N ARG A 30 -33.51 -3.78 -6.76
CA ARG A 30 -32.18 -3.44 -7.29
C ARG A 30 -31.79 -2.01 -6.95
N GLU A 31 -32.68 -1.05 -7.19
CA GLU A 31 -32.43 0.36 -6.88
C GLU A 31 -32.17 0.57 -5.39
N HIS A 32 -32.95 -0.09 -4.52
CA HIS A 32 -32.75 -0.01 -3.07
C HIS A 32 -31.39 -0.59 -2.64
N MET A 33 -31.06 -1.81 -3.09
CA MET A 33 -29.78 -2.44 -2.76
C MET A 33 -28.58 -1.64 -3.30
N ASN A 34 -28.66 -1.17 -4.54
CA ASN A 34 -27.59 -0.37 -5.13
C ASN A 34 -27.44 0.97 -4.40
N GLY A 35 -28.53 1.58 -3.94
CA GLY A 35 -28.51 2.78 -3.10
C GLY A 35 -27.75 2.53 -1.80
N VAL A 36 -28.14 1.50 -1.04
CA VAL A 36 -27.50 1.15 0.25
C VAL A 36 -26.01 0.82 0.06
N LEU A 37 -25.67 0.03 -0.95
CA LEU A 37 -24.27 -0.33 -1.22
C LEU A 37 -23.45 0.87 -1.69
N SER A 38 -24.02 1.74 -2.52
CA SER A 38 -23.34 2.95 -2.99
C SER A 38 -23.08 3.93 -1.85
N GLU A 39 -24.04 4.11 -0.94
CA GLU A 39 -23.87 4.92 0.27
C GLU A 39 -22.76 4.34 1.17
N TYR A 40 -22.76 3.02 1.37
CA TYR A 40 -21.70 2.36 2.13
C TYR A 40 -20.31 2.55 1.49
N PHE A 41 -20.16 2.24 0.20
CA PHE A 41 -18.87 2.33 -0.48
C PHE A 41 -18.38 3.77 -0.67
N SER A 42 -19.28 4.73 -0.88
CA SER A 42 -18.91 6.16 -0.90
C SER A 42 -18.44 6.65 0.47
N GLY A 43 -19.07 6.19 1.57
CA GLY A 43 -18.61 6.48 2.92
C GLY A 43 -17.22 5.89 3.21
N VAL A 44 -16.96 4.66 2.78
CA VAL A 44 -15.62 4.03 2.87
C VAL A 44 -14.61 4.80 2.02
N GLN A 45 -14.97 5.13 0.78
CA GLN A 45 -14.10 5.89 -0.12
C GLN A 45 -13.74 7.26 0.47
N GLY A 46 -14.70 7.97 1.07
CA GLY A 46 -14.45 9.27 1.69
C GLY A 46 -13.41 9.20 2.82
N ARG A 47 -13.47 8.17 3.67
CA ARG A 47 -12.47 7.95 4.73
C ARG A 47 -11.09 7.62 4.16
N VAL A 48 -11.05 6.77 3.14
CA VAL A 48 -9.80 6.42 2.45
C VAL A 48 -9.17 7.63 1.77
N ASP A 49 -9.98 8.48 1.13
CA ASP A 49 -9.53 9.72 0.51
C ASP A 49 -9.02 10.72 1.56
N GLU A 50 -9.66 10.80 2.73
CA GLU A 50 -9.20 11.61 3.86
C GLU A 50 -7.83 11.12 4.36
N ASP A 51 -7.67 9.82 4.62
CA ASP A 51 -6.39 9.22 5.05
C ASP A 51 -5.28 9.42 4.00
N LEU A 52 -5.59 9.25 2.71
CA LEU A 52 -4.67 9.50 1.60
C LEU A 52 -4.25 10.98 1.56
N SER A 53 -5.21 11.89 1.72
CA SER A 53 -4.92 13.33 1.72
C SER A 53 -4.04 13.72 2.92
N GLY A 54 -4.32 13.16 4.10
CA GLY A 54 -3.52 13.33 5.30
C GLY A 54 -2.09 12.80 5.13
N ALA A 55 -1.93 11.64 4.49
CA ALA A 55 -0.63 11.07 4.15
C ALA A 55 0.17 11.98 3.19
N LEU A 56 -0.49 12.56 2.17
CA LEU A 56 0.17 13.51 1.26
C LEU A 56 0.59 14.80 1.96
N VAL A 57 -0.22 15.31 2.89
CA VAL A 57 0.15 16.47 3.72
C VAL A 57 1.33 16.11 4.62
N PHE A 58 1.31 14.95 5.28
CA PHE A 58 2.42 14.46 6.10
C PHE A 58 3.72 14.33 5.30
N LEU A 59 3.65 13.83 4.06
CA LEU A 59 4.80 13.75 3.17
C LEU A 59 5.36 15.14 2.83
N LYS A 60 4.50 16.11 2.51
CA LYS A 60 4.92 17.49 2.22
C LYS A 60 5.60 18.15 3.42
N VAL A 61 5.05 17.97 4.62
CA VAL A 61 5.62 18.51 5.87
C VAL A 61 6.93 17.79 6.24
N SER A 62 7.06 16.52 5.89
CA SER A 62 8.25 15.71 6.15
C SER A 62 9.37 15.90 5.13
N LEU A 63 9.11 16.60 4.01
CA LEU A 63 10.09 16.84 2.94
C LEU A 63 11.43 17.43 3.44
N PRO A 64 11.46 18.41 4.36
CA PRO A 64 12.72 18.92 4.90
C PRO A 64 13.50 17.85 5.69
N LYS A 65 12.79 16.96 6.40
CA LYS A 65 13.41 15.85 7.15
C LYS A 65 13.99 14.79 6.22
N ILE A 66 13.32 14.53 5.09
CA ILE A 66 13.83 13.66 4.03
C ILE A 66 15.13 14.25 3.47
N ILE A 67 15.12 15.53 3.10
CA ILE A 67 16.32 16.23 2.60
C ILE A 67 17.44 16.19 3.63
N ALA A 68 17.16 16.47 4.90
CA ALA A 68 18.13 16.39 5.99
C ALA A 68 18.72 14.98 6.15
N SER A 69 17.91 13.93 5.96
CA SER A 69 18.38 12.53 6.01
C SER A 69 19.31 12.22 4.84
N PHE A 70 19.01 12.71 3.63
CA PHE A 70 19.92 12.57 2.48
C PHE A 70 21.23 13.35 2.68
N ILE A 71 21.17 14.54 3.26
CA ILE A 71 22.37 15.30 3.63
C ILE A 71 23.19 14.52 4.66
N ALA A 72 22.56 13.92 5.67
CA ALA A 72 23.25 13.09 6.66
C ALA A 72 23.97 11.89 6.01
N PHE A 73 23.35 11.22 5.03
CA PHE A 73 24.02 10.17 4.27
C PHE A 73 25.17 10.71 3.40
N GLY A 74 25.00 11.87 2.77
CA GLY A 74 26.07 12.53 2.01
C GLY A 74 27.27 12.88 2.88
N LEU A 75 27.02 13.41 4.08
CA LEU A 75 28.06 13.69 5.08
C LEU A 75 28.71 12.39 5.57
N ALA A 76 27.95 11.34 5.83
CA ALA A 76 28.48 10.04 6.22
C ALA A 76 29.42 9.47 5.14
N TYR A 77 29.03 9.57 3.87
CA TYR A 77 29.87 9.18 2.74
C TYR A 77 31.15 10.02 2.65
N PHE A 78 31.05 11.34 2.87
CA PHE A 78 32.21 12.22 2.91
C PHE A 78 33.18 11.86 4.05
N VAL A 79 32.66 11.56 5.24
CA VAL A 79 33.46 11.10 6.40
C VAL A 79 34.22 9.82 6.06
N LEU A 80 33.58 8.84 5.41
CA LEU A 80 34.26 7.63 4.94
C LEU A 80 35.34 7.95 3.90
N ARG A 81 35.02 8.79 2.90
CA ARG A 81 35.95 9.11 1.82
C ARG A 81 37.18 9.84 2.35
N PHE A 82 37.00 10.80 3.24
CA PHE A 82 38.08 11.55 3.86
C PHE A 82 38.94 10.66 4.76
N GLY A 83 38.31 9.79 5.56
CA GLY A 83 39.01 8.79 6.37
C GLY A 83 39.83 7.81 5.52
N SER A 84 39.33 7.42 4.35
CA SER A 84 40.03 6.49 3.43
C SER A 84 41.17 7.12 2.62
N SER A 85 41.18 8.45 2.46
CA SER A 85 42.14 9.15 1.60
C SER A 85 43.46 9.49 2.29
N ILE A 86 43.52 9.31 3.60
CA ILE A 86 44.70 9.65 4.41
C ILE A 86 45.39 8.33 4.76
N ASN A 87 46.59 8.13 4.21
CA ASN A 87 47.39 6.91 4.29
C ASN A 87 47.70 6.53 5.74
N GLY A 88 46.86 5.69 6.37
CA GLY A 88 47.21 4.77 7.47
C GLY A 88 47.73 5.33 8.81
N GLU A 89 48.09 6.61 8.92
CA GLU A 89 48.75 7.20 10.09
C GLU A 89 47.78 7.83 11.10
N TRP A 90 46.51 7.42 11.10
CA TRP A 90 45.56 7.91 12.09
C TRP A 90 45.83 7.31 13.47
N ARG A 91 45.87 8.16 14.50
CA ARG A 91 45.79 7.69 15.89
C ARG A 91 44.48 6.92 16.07
N ALA A 92 44.51 5.80 16.81
CA ALA A 92 43.34 4.95 17.04
C ALA A 92 42.10 5.71 17.55
N GLU A 93 42.31 6.76 18.34
CA GLU A 93 41.29 7.67 18.85
C GLU A 93 40.50 8.35 17.71
N ALA A 94 41.20 8.81 16.68
CA ALA A 94 40.60 9.55 15.57
C ALA A 94 39.83 8.63 14.61
N ILE A 95 40.25 7.36 14.48
CA ILE A 95 39.49 6.30 13.79
C ILE A 95 38.18 6.01 14.54
N LEU A 96 38.25 5.89 15.87
CA LEU A 96 37.08 5.65 16.71
C LEU A 96 36.05 6.78 16.59
N VAL A 97 36.50 8.03 16.69
CA VAL A 97 35.63 9.22 16.59
C VAL A 97 34.99 9.32 15.20
N THR A 98 35.76 9.14 14.12
CA THR A 98 35.22 9.18 12.76
C THR A 98 34.23 8.04 12.49
N GLY A 99 34.50 6.83 12.99
CA GLY A 99 33.58 5.70 12.91
C GLY A 99 32.26 5.93 13.69
N LEU A 100 32.34 6.52 14.89
CA LEU A 100 31.15 6.88 15.67
C LEU A 100 30.32 7.97 14.99
N VAL A 101 30.96 8.99 14.43
CA VAL A 101 30.27 10.04 13.67
C VAL A 101 29.57 9.46 12.44
N TYR A 102 30.26 8.57 11.71
CA TYR A 102 29.66 7.85 10.58
C TYR A 102 28.42 7.06 10.99
N LEU A 103 28.52 6.25 12.06
CA LEU A 103 27.41 5.44 12.56
C LEU A 103 26.23 6.31 13.00
N MET A 104 26.47 7.41 13.71
CA MET A 104 25.39 8.34 14.11
C MET A 104 24.68 8.94 12.90
N LEU A 105 25.42 9.37 11.87
CA LEU A 105 24.84 9.97 10.67
C LEU A 105 24.00 8.95 9.88
N VAL A 106 24.50 7.72 9.71
CA VAL A 106 23.77 6.66 9.00
C VAL A 106 22.56 6.21 9.79
N ALA A 107 22.72 5.90 11.09
CA ALA A 107 21.62 5.45 11.93
C ALA A 107 20.55 6.53 12.08
N GLY A 108 20.94 7.79 12.32
CA GLY A 108 20.03 8.91 12.44
C GLY A 108 19.25 9.19 11.16
N GLY A 109 19.93 9.17 10.00
CA GLY A 109 19.29 9.31 8.69
C GLY A 109 18.32 8.17 8.40
N LEU A 110 18.71 6.93 8.69
CA LEU A 110 17.88 5.75 8.46
C LEU A 110 16.64 5.72 9.36
N ILE A 111 16.80 5.98 10.67
CA ILE A 111 15.69 6.05 11.61
C ILE A 111 14.69 7.14 11.19
N THR A 112 15.19 8.31 10.78
CA THR A 112 14.34 9.42 10.33
C THR A 112 13.53 9.04 9.10
N LEU A 113 14.16 8.39 8.10
CA LEU A 113 13.44 7.89 6.93
C LEU A 113 12.42 6.82 7.29
N MET A 114 12.77 5.87 8.15
CA MET A 114 11.84 4.82 8.58
C MET A 114 10.63 5.37 9.31
N ASN A 115 10.82 6.36 10.18
CA ASN A 115 9.73 7.05 10.86
C ASN A 115 8.81 7.84 9.90
N ILE A 116 9.26 8.16 8.69
CA ILE A 116 8.43 8.81 7.66
C ILE A 116 7.76 7.76 6.78
N VAL A 117 8.46 6.70 6.40
CA VAL A 117 7.96 5.67 5.48
C VAL A 117 6.91 4.76 6.14
N PHE A 118 7.12 4.34 7.40
CA PHE A 118 6.18 3.42 8.06
C PHE A 118 4.76 3.98 8.20
N PRO A 119 4.56 5.23 8.64
CA PRO A 119 3.21 5.82 8.67
C PRO A 119 2.57 6.00 7.29
N LEU A 120 3.36 6.08 6.23
CA LEU A 120 2.87 6.27 4.85
C LEU A 120 2.51 4.94 4.15
N LEU A 121 3.08 3.82 4.62
CA LEU A 121 2.89 2.49 4.02
C LEU A 121 1.43 2.05 4.03
N VAL A 122 0.73 2.25 5.15
CA VAL A 122 -0.67 1.82 5.30
C VAL A 122 -1.62 2.70 4.45
N PRO A 123 -1.60 4.05 4.56
CA PRO A 123 -2.51 4.88 3.78
C PRO A 123 -2.24 4.82 2.28
N LEU A 124 -0.97 4.86 1.83
CA LEU A 124 -0.66 4.82 0.40
C LEU A 124 -0.80 3.42 -0.19
N GLY A 125 -0.38 2.39 0.56
CA GLY A 125 -0.45 1.00 0.12
C GLY A 125 -1.88 0.46 0.17
N LEU A 126 -2.40 0.23 1.38
CA LEU A 126 -3.74 -0.32 1.56
C LEU A 126 -4.82 0.67 1.15
N GLY A 127 -4.70 1.95 1.54
CA GLY A 127 -5.68 2.96 1.15
C GLY A 127 -5.77 3.15 -0.36
N GLY A 128 -4.65 3.10 -1.09
CA GLY A 128 -4.67 3.12 -2.56
C GLY A 128 -5.44 1.95 -3.18
N VAL A 129 -5.23 0.73 -2.65
CA VAL A 129 -5.97 -0.47 -3.09
C VAL A 129 -7.46 -0.35 -2.78
N PHE A 130 -7.81 0.05 -1.55
CA PHE A 130 -9.20 0.24 -1.16
C PHE A 130 -9.91 1.29 -2.01
N ARG A 131 -9.24 2.41 -2.31
CA ARG A 131 -9.78 3.44 -3.21
C ARG A 131 -10.05 2.89 -4.60
N GLY A 132 -9.13 2.10 -5.16
CA GLY A 132 -9.32 1.45 -6.44
C GLY A 132 -10.54 0.52 -6.43
N ILE A 133 -10.68 -0.30 -5.37
CA ILE A 133 -11.82 -1.20 -5.19
C ILE A 133 -13.13 -0.42 -5.08
N THR A 134 -13.21 0.59 -4.20
CA THR A 134 -14.44 1.37 -4.02
C THR A 134 -14.79 2.17 -5.27
N MET A 135 -13.80 2.67 -6.02
CA MET A 135 -14.02 3.34 -7.29
C MET A 135 -14.63 2.39 -8.33
N VAL A 136 -14.13 1.16 -8.45
CA VAL A 136 -14.72 0.14 -9.33
C VAL A 136 -16.15 -0.17 -8.91
N LEU A 137 -16.40 -0.36 -7.61
CA LEU A 137 -17.72 -0.69 -7.08
C LEU A 137 -18.75 0.43 -7.29
N THR A 138 -18.34 1.69 -7.17
CA THR A 138 -19.23 2.84 -7.34
C THR A 138 -19.42 3.27 -8.80
N SER A 139 -18.48 2.95 -9.69
CA SER A 139 -18.54 3.30 -11.13
C SER A 139 -19.11 2.21 -12.04
N THR A 140 -19.42 1.02 -11.50
CA THR A 140 -19.95 -0.09 -12.30
C THR A 140 -21.37 0.21 -12.79
N GLU A 141 -21.60 0.14 -14.10
CA GLU A 141 -22.92 0.42 -14.72
C GLU A 141 -24.05 -0.49 -14.22
N LYS A 142 -23.73 -1.75 -13.91
CA LYS A 142 -24.68 -2.72 -13.32
C LYS A 142 -24.88 -2.55 -11.81
N GLY A 143 -24.16 -1.61 -11.20
CA GLY A 143 -24.21 -1.33 -9.77
C GLY A 143 -23.19 -2.11 -8.93
N PRO A 144 -23.07 -1.76 -7.64
CA PRO A 144 -21.99 -2.25 -6.77
C PRO A 144 -22.05 -3.76 -6.50
N LEU A 145 -23.25 -4.37 -6.51
CA LEU A 145 -23.39 -5.81 -6.28
C LEU A 145 -22.74 -6.63 -7.41
N ALA A 146 -22.97 -6.24 -8.66
CA ALA A 146 -22.32 -6.86 -9.80
C ALA A 146 -20.80 -6.64 -9.77
N GLY A 147 -20.35 -5.46 -9.32
CA GLY A 147 -18.95 -5.16 -9.07
C GLY A 147 -18.30 -6.07 -8.03
N LEU A 148 -18.99 -6.38 -6.92
CA LEU A 148 -18.51 -7.35 -5.92
C LEU A 148 -18.39 -8.76 -6.50
N GLY A 149 -19.35 -9.16 -7.34
CA GLY A 149 -19.25 -10.39 -8.11
C GLY A 149 -18.01 -10.40 -9.01
N PHE A 150 -17.72 -9.29 -9.68
CA PHE A 150 -16.53 -9.16 -10.54
C PHE A 150 -15.22 -9.30 -9.77
N LEU A 151 -15.11 -8.63 -8.63
CA LEU A 151 -13.95 -8.75 -7.75
C LEU A 151 -13.78 -10.19 -7.25
N SER A 152 -14.88 -10.86 -6.89
CA SER A 152 -14.86 -12.26 -6.45
C SER A 152 -14.35 -13.19 -7.57
N LEU A 153 -14.76 -12.98 -8.82
CA LEU A 153 -14.20 -13.70 -9.97
C LEU A 153 -12.70 -13.41 -10.16
N LEU A 154 -12.28 -12.15 -10.05
CA LEU A 154 -10.88 -11.77 -10.21
C LEU A 154 -10.01 -12.49 -9.17
N VAL A 155 -10.46 -12.56 -7.92
CA VAL A 155 -9.79 -13.35 -6.86
C VAL A 155 -9.68 -14.82 -7.27
N THR A 156 -10.69 -15.41 -7.90
CA THR A 156 -10.62 -16.81 -8.37
C THR A 156 -9.59 -17.03 -9.47
N PHE A 157 -9.41 -16.08 -10.38
CA PHE A 157 -8.38 -16.16 -11.40
C PHE A 157 -6.98 -16.09 -10.78
N VAL A 158 -6.78 -15.23 -9.79
CA VAL A 158 -5.51 -15.14 -9.05
C VAL A 158 -5.23 -16.45 -8.30
N MET A 159 -6.22 -17.01 -7.60
CA MET A 159 -6.07 -18.30 -6.90
C MET A 159 -5.70 -19.42 -7.88
N ARG A 160 -6.37 -19.52 -9.03
CA ARG A 160 -6.03 -20.50 -10.07
C ARG A 160 -4.63 -20.29 -10.62
N TYR A 161 -4.26 -19.05 -10.94
CA TYR A 161 -2.92 -18.72 -11.45
C TYR A 161 -1.83 -19.13 -10.45
N MET A 162 -2.01 -18.81 -9.17
CA MET A 162 -1.08 -19.22 -8.11
C MET A 162 -0.95 -20.74 -8.01
N ASN A 163 -2.06 -21.49 -8.12
CA ASN A 163 -2.04 -22.94 -8.17
C ASN A 163 -1.23 -23.46 -9.36
N TYR A 164 -1.39 -22.89 -10.56
CA TYR A 164 -0.61 -23.28 -11.73
C TYR A 164 0.88 -23.00 -11.58
N THR A 165 1.26 -21.88 -10.96
CA THR A 165 2.68 -21.50 -10.78
C THR A 165 3.38 -22.19 -9.61
N ALA A 166 2.61 -22.83 -8.71
CA ALA A 166 3.15 -23.52 -7.53
C ALA A 166 3.46 -25.00 -7.78
N VAL A 167 3.12 -25.51 -8.97
CA VAL A 167 3.46 -26.84 -9.50
C VAL A 167 4.72 -26.73 -10.35
#